data_AF-A0A2L2X8Z6-F1
#
_entry.id   AF-A0A2L2X8Z6-F1
#
_cell.length_a   1.000
_cell.length_b   1.000
_cell.length_c   1.000
_cell.angle_alpha   90.00
_cell.angle_beta   90.00
_cell.angle_gamma   90.00
#
_symmetry.space_group_name_H-M   'P 1'
#
loop_
_entity.id
_entity.type
_entity.pdbx_description
1 polymer ?
#
loop_
_entity_poly.entity_id
_entity_poly.type
_entity_poly.pdbx_seq_one_letter_code
_entity_poly.pdbx_strand_id
1 'polypeptide(L)'
;MSKGKELAQLEDSLREYITEEYKSDAREKDTFNAGKYKGLTITIGDAKKGGAPTFSVQVAMLEAVFSVESGKKIDGGLGGSDERMIEKWLGRGSNRSLMKIVWEKAGQGGGRALKLKPFDSH
;
A
#
# COMPACT_ATOMS: atom_id res chain seq x y z
N MET A 1 10.55 -12.12 13.61
CA MET A 1 9.94 -12.74 12.41
C MET A 1 10.64 -12.15 11.20
N SER A 2 11.29 -12.96 10.36
CA SER A 2 11.90 -12.45 9.12
C SER A 2 10.79 -11.86 8.24
N LYS A 3 10.97 -10.63 7.74
CA LYS A 3 10.09 -10.09 6.69
C LYS A 3 10.10 -11.10 5.53
N GLY A 4 8.92 -11.53 5.09
CA GLY A 4 8.81 -12.37 3.88
C GLY A 4 9.36 -11.60 2.68
N LYS A 5 10.05 -12.29 1.76
CA LYS A 5 10.66 -11.68 0.57
C LYS A 5 9.66 -10.81 -0.21
N GLU A 6 8.42 -11.25 -0.31
CA GLU A 6 7.36 -10.54 -1.03
C GLU A 6 6.93 -9.26 -0.31
N LEU A 7 6.93 -9.26 1.03
CA LEU A 7 6.63 -8.08 1.82
C LEU A 7 7.71 -7.00 1.60
N ALA A 8 8.99 -7.39 1.60
CA ALA A 8 10.09 -6.48 1.33
C ALA A 8 10.02 -5.90 -0.09
N GLN A 9 9.73 -6.74 -1.10
CA GLN A 9 9.54 -6.28 -2.48
C GLN A 9 8.40 -5.25 -2.62
N LEU A 10 7.33 -5.40 -1.85
CA LEU A 10 6.22 -4.45 -1.85
C LEU A 10 6.58 -3.13 -1.15
N GLU A 11 7.33 -3.18 -0.05
CA GLU A 11 7.85 -1.99 0.61
C GLU A 11 8.77 -1.19 -0.32
N ASP A 12 9.70 -1.89 -0.98
CA ASP A 12 10.66 -1.30 -1.92
C ASP A 12 9.92 -0.73 -3.14
N SER A 13 9.01 -1.48 -3.74
CA SER A 13 8.23 -1.00 -4.90
C SER A 13 7.39 0.24 -4.56
N LEU A 14 6.78 0.27 -3.37
CA LEU A 14 5.99 1.44 -2.95
C LEU A 14 6.87 2.66 -2.71
N ARG A 15 8.02 2.47 -2.06
CA ARG A 15 9.01 3.53 -1.85
C ARG A 15 9.51 4.08 -3.18
N GLU A 16 9.91 3.20 -4.09
CA GLU A 16 10.39 3.57 -5.43
C GLU A 16 9.31 4.33 -6.18
N TYR A 17 8.08 3.83 -6.20
CA TYR A 17 6.97 4.48 -6.90
C TYR A 17 6.70 5.90 -6.38
N ILE A 18 6.59 6.08 -5.07
CA ILE A 18 6.35 7.41 -4.47
C ILE A 18 7.53 8.35 -4.75
N THR A 19 8.76 7.81 -4.79
CA THR A 19 9.97 8.59 -5.12
C THR A 19 10.04 8.96 -6.61
N GLU A 20 9.59 8.08 -7.50
CA GLU A 20 9.49 8.35 -8.93
C GLU A 20 8.44 9.42 -9.22
N GLU A 21 7.26 9.31 -8.62
CA GLU A 21 6.20 10.33 -8.74
C GLU A 21 6.71 11.69 -8.22
N TYR A 22 7.54 11.71 -7.16
CA TYR A 22 8.21 12.94 -6.70
C TYR A 22 9.18 13.55 -7.73
N LYS A 23 9.96 12.71 -8.43
CA LYS A 23 11.02 13.17 -9.34
C LYS A 23 10.51 13.56 -10.72
N SER A 24 9.42 12.91 -11.17
CA SER A 24 8.92 13.01 -12.54
C SER A 24 8.20 14.33 -12.81
N ASP A 25 7.65 14.96 -11.79
CA ASP A 25 6.89 16.19 -11.95
C ASP A 25 7.75 17.43 -11.65
N ALA A 26 8.48 17.89 -12.67
CA ALA A 26 9.29 19.10 -12.57
C ALA A 26 8.47 20.39 -12.36
N ARG A 27 7.13 20.35 -12.53
CA ARG A 27 6.22 21.47 -12.23
C ARG A 27 5.56 21.32 -10.86
N GLU A 28 5.35 20.11 -10.35
CA GLU A 28 4.84 19.83 -9.00
C GLU A 28 5.94 19.61 -7.94
N LYS A 29 7.22 19.75 -8.28
CA LYS A 29 8.35 19.68 -7.31
C LYS A 29 8.17 20.58 -6.09
N ASP A 30 7.51 21.74 -6.26
CA ASP A 30 7.20 22.66 -5.16
C ASP A 30 5.95 22.27 -4.36
N THR A 31 5.09 21.39 -4.88
CA THR A 31 3.81 20.98 -4.24
C THR A 31 3.82 19.56 -3.70
N PHE A 32 4.73 18.69 -4.14
CA PHE A 32 4.84 17.34 -3.61
C PHE A 32 5.45 17.35 -2.21
N ASN A 33 4.59 17.20 -1.21
CA ASN A 33 5.00 17.06 0.18
C ASN A 33 5.30 15.59 0.51
N ALA A 34 6.53 15.14 0.29
CA ALA A 34 6.97 13.80 0.68
C ALA A 34 6.71 13.49 2.17
N GLY A 35 6.75 14.52 3.03
CA GLY A 35 6.45 14.43 4.45
C GLY A 35 5.03 13.95 4.77
N LYS A 36 4.07 14.09 3.83
CA LYS A 36 2.70 13.57 4.02
C LYS A 36 2.62 12.04 4.01
N TYR A 37 3.58 11.38 3.36
CA TYR A 37 3.68 9.92 3.32
C TYR A 37 4.55 9.34 4.44
N LYS A 38 5.10 10.19 5.32
CA LYS A 38 5.70 9.74 6.58
C LYS A 38 4.61 9.06 7.42
N GLY A 39 4.87 7.88 7.96
CA GLY A 39 3.83 7.10 8.63
C GLY A 39 2.95 6.27 7.70
N LEU A 40 3.16 6.31 6.37
CA LEU A 40 2.35 5.52 5.44
C LEU A 40 2.40 4.06 5.87
N THR A 41 1.23 3.51 6.18
CA THR A 41 1.10 2.11 6.58
C THR A 41 0.11 1.45 5.64
N ILE A 42 0.52 0.33 5.04
CA ILE A 42 -0.43 -0.57 4.39
C ILE A 42 -0.66 -1.76 5.30
N THR A 43 -1.91 -1.94 5.70
CA THR A 43 -2.33 -3.07 6.51
C THR A 43 -2.96 -4.12 5.61
N ILE A 44 -2.30 -5.25 5.46
CA ILE A 44 -2.78 -6.40 4.69
C ILE A 44 -3.38 -7.39 5.68
N GLY A 45 -4.69 -7.58 5.57
CA GLY A 45 -5.42 -8.52 6.40
C GLY A 45 -6.53 -7.85 7.21
N ASP A 46 -7.74 -8.25 6.87
CA ASP A 46 -8.88 -8.41 7.78
C ASP A 46 -9.77 -9.49 7.15
N ALA A 47 -9.16 -10.66 6.91
CA ALA A 47 -9.89 -11.81 6.41
C ALA A 47 -10.74 -12.35 7.56
N LYS A 48 -11.87 -11.69 7.84
CA LYS A 48 -13.04 -12.44 8.35
C LYS A 48 -13.10 -13.70 7.48
N LYS A 49 -13.01 -14.89 8.07
CA LYS A 49 -12.92 -16.16 7.32
C LYS A 49 -13.95 -16.14 6.17
N GLY A 50 -13.47 -16.11 4.93
CA GLY A 50 -14.31 -16.03 3.72
C GLY A 50 -14.49 -14.64 3.07
N GLY A 51 -13.85 -13.59 3.60
CA GLY A 51 -13.88 -12.25 3.01
C GLY A 51 -12.96 -12.10 1.79
N ALA A 52 -13.33 -11.19 0.88
CA ALA A 52 -12.52 -10.87 -0.29
C ALA A 52 -11.16 -10.26 0.10
N PRO A 53 -10.10 -10.45 -0.70
CA PRO A 53 -8.79 -9.86 -0.42
C PRO A 53 -8.81 -8.33 -0.42
N THR A 54 -8.48 -7.73 0.72
CA THR A 54 -8.43 -6.28 0.93
C THR A 54 -7.14 -5.85 1.64
N PHE A 55 -6.80 -4.58 1.48
CA PHE A 55 -5.79 -3.89 2.27
C PHE A 55 -6.25 -2.48 2.62
N SER A 56 -5.88 -1.99 3.79
CA SER A 56 -6.06 -0.58 4.15
C SER A 56 -4.77 0.18 3.98
N VAL A 57 -4.88 1.45 3.59
CA VAL A 57 -3.78 2.39 3.47
C VAL A 57 -4.07 3.57 4.38
N GLN A 58 -3.12 3.89 5.23
CA GLN A 58 -3.17 5.08 6.08
C GLN A 58 -2.13 6.09 5.59
N VAL A 59 -2.56 7.34 5.38
CA VAL A 59 -1.70 8.49 5.07
C VAL A 59 -2.07 9.61 6.03
N ALA A 60 -1.14 9.99 6.92
CA ALA A 60 -1.43 10.87 8.04
C ALA A 60 -2.65 10.38 8.87
N MET A 61 -3.71 11.20 8.96
CA MET A 61 -4.95 10.88 9.69
C MET A 61 -6.03 10.23 8.81
N LEU A 62 -5.77 10.07 7.51
CA LEU A 62 -6.72 9.53 6.55
C LEU A 62 -6.48 8.04 6.33
N GLU A 63 -7.56 7.29 6.14
CA GLU A 63 -7.54 5.86 5.84
C GLU A 63 -8.49 5.54 4.69
N ALA A 64 -8.06 4.66 3.79
CA ALA A 64 -8.92 4.06 2.77
C ALA A 64 -8.65 2.56 2.62
N VAL A 65 -9.68 1.81 2.27
CA VAL A 65 -9.62 0.37 2.03
C VAL A 65 -9.74 0.11 0.53
N PHE A 66 -8.90 -0.79 0.04
CA PHE A 66 -8.82 -1.16 -1.36
C PHE A 66 -9.01 -2.67 -1.54
N SER A 67 -9.66 -3.06 -2.62
CA SER A 67 -9.70 -4.45 -3.08
C SER A 67 -8.34 -4.81 -3.70
N VAL A 68 -7.75 -5.92 -3.27
CA VAL A 68 -6.54 -6.45 -3.92
C VAL A 68 -6.86 -6.96 -5.34
N GLU A 69 -8.09 -7.43 -5.57
CA GLU A 69 -8.49 -8.00 -6.86
C GLU A 69 -8.67 -6.94 -7.95
N SER A 70 -9.52 -5.96 -7.68
CA SER A 70 -9.82 -4.89 -8.64
C SER A 70 -8.79 -3.77 -8.58
N GLY A 71 -8.12 -3.61 -7.44
CA GLY A 71 -7.25 -2.47 -7.14
C GLY A 71 -8.00 -1.16 -6.92
N LYS A 72 -9.33 -1.23 -6.74
CA LYS A 72 -10.18 -0.06 -6.52
C LYS A 72 -10.45 0.15 -5.04
N LYS A 73 -10.60 1.42 -4.66
CA LYS A 73 -11.11 1.79 -3.34
C LYS A 73 -12.50 1.22 -3.13
N ILE A 74 -12.74 0.68 -1.95
CA ILE A 74 -14.04 0.14 -1.52
C ILE A 74 -14.60 0.84 -0.28
N ASP A 75 -13.77 1.49 0.54
CA ASP A 75 -14.20 2.26 1.72
C ASP A 75 -13.19 3.36 2.09
N GLY A 76 -13.63 4.33 2.90
CA GLY A 76 -12.82 5.45 3.39
C GLY A 76 -12.38 6.45 2.32
N GLY A 77 -11.32 7.21 2.60
CA GLY A 77 -10.77 8.17 1.66
C GLY A 77 -9.43 8.78 2.07
N LEU A 78 -8.53 8.95 1.09
CA LEU A 78 -7.21 9.58 1.26
C LEU A 78 -7.11 10.95 0.58
N GLY A 79 -8.19 11.38 -0.10
CA GLY A 79 -8.13 12.47 -1.07
C GLY A 79 -7.82 11.93 -2.47
N GLY A 80 -8.49 12.47 -3.49
CA GLY A 80 -8.56 11.85 -4.82
C GLY A 80 -7.22 11.65 -5.54
N SER A 81 -6.20 12.46 -5.24
CA SER A 81 -4.84 12.27 -5.79
C SER A 81 -4.13 11.08 -5.15
N ASP A 82 -4.20 10.94 -3.83
CA ASP A 82 -3.57 9.87 -3.08
C ASP A 82 -4.24 8.51 -3.34
N GLU A 83 -5.56 8.49 -3.50
CA GLU A 83 -6.28 7.28 -3.94
C GLU A 83 -5.80 6.80 -5.31
N ARG A 84 -5.74 7.71 -6.30
CA ARG A 84 -5.26 7.37 -7.65
C ARG A 84 -3.81 6.89 -7.64
N MET A 85 -2.98 7.45 -6.78
CA MET A 85 -1.58 7.07 -6.62
C MET A 85 -1.46 5.61 -6.15
N ILE A 86 -2.25 5.21 -5.14
CA ILE A 86 -2.31 3.82 -4.66
C ILE A 86 -2.87 2.87 -5.74
N GLU A 87 -3.94 3.26 -6.45
CA GLU A 87 -4.50 2.43 -7.53
C GLU A 87 -3.48 2.18 -8.65
N LYS A 88 -2.75 3.22 -9.06
CA LYS A 88 -1.69 3.13 -10.07
C LYS A 88 -0.52 2.26 -9.59
N TRP A 89 -0.06 2.46 -8.35
CA TRP A 89 1.01 1.67 -7.75
C TRP A 89 0.68 0.17 -7.76
N LEU A 90 -0.52 -0.19 -7.32
CA LEU A 90 -0.94 -1.59 -7.27
C LEU A 90 -1.06 -2.20 -8.68
N GLY A 91 -1.42 -1.39 -9.67
CA GLY A 91 -1.47 -1.79 -11.08
C GLY A 91 -0.11 -1.96 -11.75
N ARG A 92 0.99 -1.56 -11.12
CA ARG A 92 2.34 -1.68 -11.68
C ARG A 92 2.96 -3.05 -11.43
N GLY A 93 3.69 -3.53 -12.45
CA GLY A 93 4.54 -4.71 -12.35
C GLY A 93 3.82 -5.92 -11.76
N SER A 94 4.44 -6.54 -10.76
CA SER A 94 3.90 -7.69 -10.04
C SER A 94 3.19 -7.33 -8.73
N ASN A 95 2.94 -6.05 -8.44
CA ASN A 95 2.48 -5.60 -7.12
C ASN A 95 1.15 -6.24 -6.72
N ARG A 96 0.19 -6.29 -7.63
CA ARG A 96 -1.10 -6.96 -7.38
C ARG A 96 -0.92 -8.45 -7.03
N SER A 97 -0.07 -9.17 -7.75
CA SER A 97 0.20 -10.58 -7.50
C SER A 97 0.92 -10.80 -6.17
N LEU A 98 1.92 -9.97 -5.87
CA LEU A 98 2.63 -9.99 -4.57
C LEU A 98 1.66 -9.70 -3.42
N MET A 99 0.73 -8.76 -3.60
CA MET A 99 -0.26 -8.42 -2.58
C MET A 99 -1.20 -9.58 -2.27
N LYS A 100 -1.61 -10.35 -3.29
CA LYS A 100 -2.39 -11.58 -3.10
C LYS A 100 -1.61 -12.63 -2.32
N ILE A 101 -0.35 -12.87 -2.70
CA ILE A 101 0.52 -13.83 -2.00
C ILE A 101 0.69 -13.43 -0.52
N VAL A 102 0.93 -12.15 -0.25
CA VAL A 102 1.09 -11.67 1.13
C VAL A 102 -0.22 -11.78 1.92
N TRP A 103 -1.37 -11.48 1.30
CA TRP A 103 -2.68 -11.66 1.92
C TRP A 103 -2.98 -13.12 2.27
N GLU A 104 -2.72 -14.05 1.35
CA GLU A 104 -2.87 -15.49 1.58
C GLU A 104 -2.00 -15.98 2.74
N LYS A 105 -0.71 -15.56 2.76
CA LYS A 105 0.22 -15.88 3.84
C LYS A 105 -0.22 -15.28 5.18
N ALA A 106 -0.80 -14.08 5.20
CA ALA A 106 -1.34 -13.45 6.40
C ALA A 106 -2.54 -14.23 6.97
N GLY A 107 -3.43 -14.71 6.10
CA GLY A 107 -4.59 -15.53 6.47
C GLY A 107 -4.22 -16.89 7.08
N GLN A 108 -3.17 -17.54 6.54
CA GLN A 108 -2.66 -18.82 7.05
C GLN A 108 -2.02 -18.71 8.45
N GLY A 109 -1.55 -17.52 8.84
CA GLY A 109 -0.88 -17.24 10.12
C GLY A 109 -1.82 -16.86 11.28
N GLY A 110 -3.12 -17.08 11.16
CA GLY A 110 -4.11 -16.74 12.22
C GLY A 110 -4.72 -15.35 12.10
N GLY A 111 -4.80 -14.78 10.89
CA GLY A 111 -5.47 -13.50 10.65
C GLY A 111 -4.70 -12.27 11.13
N ARG A 112 -3.37 -12.36 11.22
CA ARG A 112 -2.53 -11.24 11.65
C ARG A 112 -2.35 -10.24 10.51
N ALA A 113 -2.74 -9.00 10.77
CA ALA A 113 -2.44 -7.86 9.93
C ALA A 113 -0.93 -7.71 9.69
N LEU A 114 -0.51 -7.69 8.42
CA LEU A 114 0.86 -7.37 8.01
C LEU A 114 0.96 -5.89 7.64
N LYS A 115 2.00 -5.20 8.11
CA LYS A 115 2.19 -3.77 7.90
C LYS A 115 3.36 -3.51 6.95
N LEU A 116 3.12 -2.83 5.82
CA LEU A 116 4.15 -2.24 4.97
C LEU A 116 4.46 -0.82 5.46
N LYS A 117 5.75 -0.47 5.59
CA LYS A 117 6.21 0.86 6.01
C LYS A 117 7.28 1.41 5.06
N PRO A 118 6.89 2.06 3.94
CA PRO A 118 7.84 2.50 2.92
C PRO A 118 8.81 3.57 3.42
N PHE A 119 8.41 4.43 4.38
CA PHE A 119 9.23 5.57 4.84
C PHE A 119 9.69 5.52 6.31
N ASP A 120 9.11 4.66 7.15
CA ASP A 120 9.43 4.62 8.59
C ASP A 120 10.55 3.64 8.95
N SER A 121 11.41 3.29 7.99
CA SER A 121 12.48 2.31 8.19
C SER A 121 13.85 2.99 8.18
N HIS A 122 14.25 3.52 9.34
CA HIS A 122 15.65 3.63 9.77
C HIS A 122 15.75 3.11 11.19
#